data_AF-Q93GS0-F1
#
_entry.id   AF-Q93GS0-F1
#
_cell.length_a   1.000
_cell.length_b   1.000
_cell.length_c   1.000
_cell.angle_alpha   90.00
_cell.angle_beta   90.00
_cell.angle_gamma   90.00
#
_symmetry.space_group_name_H-M   'P 1'
#
loop_
_entity.id
_entity.type
_entity.pdbx_description
1 polymer ?
#
loop_
_entity_poly.entity_id
_entity_poly.type
_entity_poly.pdbx_seq_one_letter_code
_entity_poly.pdbx_strand_id
1 'polypeptide(L)' 'MEGNIIRQVGHELYEFRDSSGTVYVDIDNKYWMGQTASPADKIHIKGEVDRGWDGIKIDVKNIQVMK' A
#
# COMPACT_ATOMS: atom_id res chain seq x y z
N MET A 1 7.91 -4.20 2.08
CA MET A 1 7.37 -5.08 1.03
C MET A 1 7.49 -4.37 -0.29
N GLU A 2 7.63 -5.11 -1.39
CA GLU A 2 7.76 -4.56 -2.73
C GLU A 2 6.69 -5.12 -3.66
N GLY A 3 6.03 -4.26 -4.44
CA GLY A 3 4.89 -4.65 -5.25
C GLY A 3 4.23 -3.46 -5.93
N ASN A 4 2.95 -3.57 -6.27
CA ASN A 4 2.21 -2.54 -7.01
C ASN A 4 0.87 -2.23 -6.33
N ILE A 5 0.42 -0.97 -6.40
CA ILE A 5 -0.95 -0.59 -6.07
C ILE A 5 -1.84 -0.97 -7.25
N ILE A 6 -2.80 -1.88 -7.05
CA ILE A 6 -3.67 -2.35 -8.13
C ILE A 6 -4.90 -1.44 -8.28
N ARG A 7 -5.51 -1.05 -7.16
CA ARG A 7 -6.67 -0.15 -7.13
C ARG A 7 -6.86 0.45 -5.74
N GLN A 8 -7.52 1.60 -5.69
CA GLN A 8 -8.07 2.17 -4.46
C GLN A 8 -9.46 1.57 -4.20
N VAL A 9 -9.69 1.05 -3.00
CA VAL A 9 -10.96 0.39 -2.61
C VAL A 9 -11.73 1.16 -1.54
N GLY A 10 -11.12 2.19 -0.96
CA GLY A 10 -11.75 3.07 0.02
C GLY A 10 -10.93 4.34 0.25
N HIS A 11 -11.35 5.14 1.24
CA HIS A 11 -10.55 6.27 1.69
C HIS A 11 -9.23 5.74 2.28
N GLU A 12 -8.10 6.13 1.70
CA GLU A 12 -6.75 5.70 2.09
C GLU A 12 -6.49 4.18 2.03
N LEU A 13 -7.47 3.39 1.59
CA LEU A 13 -7.40 1.94 1.50
C LEU A 13 -7.15 1.48 0.06
N TYR A 14 -6.06 0.73 -0.13
CA TYR A 14 -5.61 0.25 -1.43
C TYR A 14 -5.40 -1.26 -1.43
N GLU A 15 -5.60 -1.89 -2.59
CA GLU A 15 -5.15 -3.26 -2.81
C GLU A 15 -3.72 -3.25 -3.34
N PHE A 16 -2.82 -3.88 -2.59
CA PHE A 16 -1.42 -4.05 -2.93
C PHE A 16 -1.16 -5.49 -3.39
N ARG A 17 -0.36 -5.68 -4.44
CA ARG A 17 0.03 -6.99 -4.95
C ARG A 17 1.54 -7.16 -5.01
N ASP A 18 2.02 -8.30 -4.55
CA ASP A 18 3.37 -8.80 -4.81
C ASP A 18 3.32 -10.22 -5.42
N SER A 19 4.48 -10.87 -5.53
CA SER A 19 4.58 -12.23 -6.09
C SER A 19 3.88 -13.33 -5.25
N SER A 20 3.59 -13.06 -3.98
CA SER A 20 2.93 -14.00 -3.07
C SER A 20 1.41 -13.88 -3.05
N GLY A 21 0.87 -12.73 -3.49
CA GLY A 21 -0.57 -12.50 -3.53
C GLY A 21 -0.95 -11.04 -3.33
N THR A 22 -2.10 -10.81 -2.72
CA THR A 22 -2.67 -9.48 -2.49
C THR A 22 -2.99 -9.25 -1.02
N VAL A 23 -2.81 -8.01 -0.57
CA VAL A 23 -3.18 -7.55 0.77
C VAL A 23 -3.74 -6.13 0.70
N TYR A 24 -4.61 -5.78 1.65
CA TYR A 24 -5.05 -4.40 1.80
C TYR A 24 -4.03 -3.59 2.60
N VAL A 25 -3.77 -2.38 2.13
CA VAL A 25 -2.86 -1.44 2.76
C VAL A 25 -3.57 -0.12 2.98
N ASP A 26 -3.40 0.43 4.18
CA ASP A 26 -3.89 1.74 4.57
C ASP A 26 -2.72 2.73 4.42
N ILE A 27 -2.88 3.74 3.57
CA ILE A 27 -1.84 4.72 3.24
C ILE A 27 -2.40 6.13 3.39
N ASP A 28 -2.15 6.73 4.55
CA ASP A 28 -2.45 8.13 4.82
C ASP A 28 -1.78 9.04 3.77
N ASN A 29 -2.53 10.04 3.29
CA ASN A 29 -2.07 10.97 2.26
C ASN A 29 -0.69 11.58 2.56
N LYS A 30 -0.33 11.80 3.84
CA LYS A 30 0.96 12.37 4.24
C LYS A 30 2.16 11.51 3.86
N TYR A 31 2.00 10.19 3.74
CA TYR A 31 3.12 9.30 3.43
C TYR A 31 3.51 9.34 1.95
N TRP A 32 2.62 9.78 1.07
CA TRP A 32 2.92 9.94 -0.35
C TRP A 32 3.99 11.00 -0.60
N MET A 33 4.07 12.05 0.24
CA MET A 33 5.08 13.11 0.13
C MET A 33 5.15 13.71 -1.29
N GLY A 34 4.00 13.87 -1.96
CA GLY A 34 3.89 14.37 -3.34
C GLY A 34 4.26 13.36 -4.43
N GLN A 35 4.67 12.15 -4.09
CA GLN A 35 4.83 11.06 -5.06
C GLN A 35 3.47 10.58 -5.56
N THR A 36 3.45 10.09 -6.79
CA THR A 36 2.31 9.42 -7.39
C THR A 36 2.74 8.04 -7.89
N ALA A 37 1.86 7.06 -7.79
CA ALA A 37 2.08 5.72 -8.31
C ALA A 37 0.91 5.31 -9.20
N SER A 38 1.21 4.88 -10.42
CA SER A 38 0.30 4.17 -11.30
C SER A 38 0.32 2.67 -10.99
N PRO A 39 -0.66 1.88 -11.48
CA PRO A 39 -0.63 0.43 -11.33
C PRO A 39 0.59 -0.27 -11.94
N ALA A 40 1.31 0.39 -12.85
CA ALA A 40 2.54 -0.13 -13.44
C ALA A 40 3.79 0.14 -12.57
N ASP A 41 3.72 1.13 -11.68
CA ASP A 41 4.88 1.53 -10.88
C ASP A 41 5.09 0.58 -9.72
N LYS A 42 6.31 0.07 -9.59
CA LYS A 42 6.70 -0.73 -8.44
C LYS A 42 6.94 0.21 -7.25
N ILE A 43 6.45 -0.15 -6.08
CA ILE A 43 6.62 0.60 -4.84
C ILE A 43 7.25 -0.27 -3.76
N HIS A 44 8.00 0.36 -2.87
CA HIS A 44 8.45 -0.21 -1.61
C HIS A 44 7.64 0.42 -0.47
N ILE A 45 6.99 -0.42 0.35
CA ILE A 45 6.23 0.01 1.53
C ILE A 45 6.82 -0.55 2.82
N LYS A 46 6.78 0.23 3.90
CA LYS A 46 7.04 -0.23 5.26
C LYS A 46 5.88 0.19 6.15
N GLY A 47 5.43 -0.72 7.01
CA GLY A 47 4.25 -0.51 7.82
C GLY A 47 4.10 -1.59 8.87
N GLU A 48 3.03 -1.47 9.65
CA GLU A 48 2.68 -2.39 10.72
C GLU A 48 1.56 -3.31 10.26
N VAL A 49 1.66 -4.59 10.61
CA VAL A 49 0.56 -5.53 10.39
C VAL A 49 -0.50 -5.25 11.46
N ASP A 50 -1.65 -4.76 11.04
CA ASP A 50 -2.80 -4.50 11.90
C ASP A 50 -3.85 -5.60 11.70
N ARG A 51 -4.36 -6.13 12.82
CA ARG A 51 -5.39 -7.16 12.84
C ARG A 51 -6.63 -6.60 13.49
N GLY A 52 -7.58 -6.19 12.65
CA GLY A 52 -8.90 -5.73 13.06
C GLY A 52 -9.95 -6.82 12.99
N TRP A 53 -11.17 -6.46 13.39
CA TRP A 53 -12.36 -7.28 13.22
C TRP A 53 -12.74 -7.48 11.74
N ASP A 54 -12.27 -6.59 10.87
CA ASP A 54 -12.42 -6.57 9.42
C ASP A 54 -11.33 -7.34 8.65
N GLY A 55 -10.33 -7.89 9.36
CA GLY A 55 -9.28 -8.70 8.79
C GLY A 55 -7.87 -8.15 9.04
N ILE A 56 -6.93 -8.59 8.20
CA ILE A 56 -5.53 -8.17 8.26
C ILE A 56 -5.29 -7.08 7.22
N LYS A 57 -4.72 -5.97 7.65
CA LYS A 57 -4.26 -4.87 6.81
C LYS A 57 -2.84 -4.47 7.18
N ILE A 58 -2.18 -3.70 6.32
CA ILE A 58 -0.90 -3.07 6.64
C ILE A 58 -1.12 -1.56 6.77
N ASP A 59 -0.89 -1.02 7.95
CA ASP A 59 -0.83 0.42 8.19
C ASP A 59 0.54 0.94 7.73
N VAL A 60 0.57 1.57 6.55
CA VAL A 60 1.81 2.00 5.89
C VAL A 60 2.33 3.29 6.53
N LYS A 61 3.59 3.27 6.95
CA LYS A 61 4.30 4.42 7.54
C LYS A 61 5.34 5.02 6.61
N ASN A 62 5.67 4.33 5.52
CA ASN A 62 6.60 4.80 4.50
C ASN A 62 6.28 4.16 3.15
N ILE A 63 6.31 4.97 2.09
CA ILE A 63 6.17 4.55 0.71
C ILE A 63 7.26 5.20 -0.14
N GLN A 64 7.85 4.42 -1.03
CA GLN A 64 8.81 4.87 -2.02
C GLN A 64 8.42 4.31 -3.38
N VAL A 65 8.21 5.19 -4.36
CA VAL A 65 8.01 4.79 -5.76
C VAL A 65 9.37 4.46 -6.36
N MET A 66 9.52 3.24 -6.87
CA MET A 66 10.76 2.75 -7.49
C MET A 66 10.72 3.10 -8.98
N LYS A 67 11.58 4.03 -9.41
CA LYS A 67 11.79 4.40 -10.81
C LYS A 67 12.96 3.64 -11.41
#